data_AF-A0A1Q5UNK2-F1
#
_entry.id   AF-A0A1Q5UNK2-F1
#
_cell.length_a   1.000
_cell.length_b   1.000
_cell.length_c   1.000
_cell.angle_alpha   90.00
_cell.angle_beta   90.00
_cell.angle_gamma   90.00
#
_symmetry.space_group_name_H-M   'P 1'
#
loop_
_entity.id
_entity.type
_entity.pdbx_description
1 polymer ?
#
loop_
_entity_poly.entity_id
_entity_poly.type
_entity_poly.pdbx_seq_one_letter_code
_entity_poly.pdbx_strand_id
1 'polypeptide(L)'
;MSDECDKTGPPWGDLAVEQYFITNWDHSSAETPDQQRKRLVAGFLDLKLIPAEWMTNCEGDPLLIPPREPSTEEIETILRPYRCEKLRWHADNIYTGELCPMLLRTHYSNDEDEKKRHDEMMEKWTNGEIFGDEAWWAVLDDADIFNFGSDWRRIYDILPEVSYPIEFGCITKDDHWYFVRYIEPCEYGEMRPFFKRDLTARKQSDPQAWRDDRDSVIESVGMTMQSSATTTYIFIADEEAFESGRPRVIYLDGLRRIVREGRMDPERDDFGSIIGLRMTTYELLEYTTLDEKYRVNGEIGKELYQLTKEDLADL
;
A
#
# COMPACT_ATOMS: atom_id res chain seq x y z
N MET A 1 30.44 -4.35 1.06
CA MET A 1 30.51 -3.07 0.32
C MET A 1 31.08 -3.30 -1.08
N SER A 2 30.26 -3.83 -2.00
CA SER A 2 30.47 -3.81 -3.45
C SER A 2 29.25 -4.48 -4.09
N ASP A 3 28.56 -3.72 -4.95
CA ASP A 3 27.53 -4.10 -5.96
C ASP A 3 26.24 -3.26 -5.96
N GLU A 4 26.09 -2.27 -5.08
CA GLU A 4 24.91 -1.37 -5.11
C GLU A 4 24.99 -0.25 -6.15
N CYS A 5 26.12 -0.07 -6.84
CA CYS A 5 26.36 1.09 -7.72
C CYS A 5 25.94 0.89 -9.19
N ASP A 6 25.47 -0.30 -9.60
CA ASP A 6 25.14 -0.65 -11.00
C ASP A 6 23.65 -0.96 -11.25
N LYS A 7 22.75 -0.58 -10.32
CA LYS A 7 21.31 -0.72 -10.56
C LYS A 7 20.80 0.42 -11.46
N THR A 8 20.69 0.14 -12.75
CA THR A 8 20.07 1.04 -13.72
C THR A 8 18.55 0.90 -13.67
N GLY A 9 17.82 2.01 -13.61
CA GLY A 9 16.36 2.00 -13.73
C GLY A 9 15.90 1.53 -15.11
N PRO A 10 14.59 1.30 -15.30
CA PRO A 10 14.02 1.00 -16.59
C PRO A 10 14.23 2.17 -17.57
N PRO A 11 13.99 1.99 -18.87
CA PRO A 11 13.91 3.11 -19.82
C PRO A 11 13.05 4.27 -19.29
N TRP A 12 13.44 5.50 -19.61
CA TRP A 12 12.68 6.68 -19.18
C TRP A 12 11.29 6.69 -19.84
N GLY A 13 10.26 6.88 -19.03
CA GLY A 13 8.87 6.83 -19.46
C GLY A 13 8.19 5.48 -19.20
N ASP A 14 8.89 4.44 -18.78
CA ASP A 14 8.27 3.13 -18.57
C ASP A 14 7.46 3.06 -17.25
N LEU A 15 7.76 3.92 -16.29
CA LEU A 15 6.99 4.00 -15.05
C LEU A 15 5.73 4.85 -15.23
N ALA A 16 4.58 4.38 -14.73
CA ALA A 16 3.32 5.12 -14.89
C ALA A 16 3.30 6.53 -14.27
N VAL A 17 4.05 6.75 -13.18
CA VAL A 17 4.22 8.11 -12.63
C VAL A 17 4.97 9.02 -13.60
N GLU A 18 5.93 8.49 -14.36
CA GLU A 18 6.67 9.24 -15.39
C GLU A 18 5.75 9.57 -16.57
N GLN A 19 4.91 8.63 -17.01
CA GLN A 19 3.85 8.89 -18.00
C GLN A 19 2.89 9.99 -17.53
N TYR A 20 2.48 9.94 -16.26
CA TYR A 20 1.63 10.97 -15.68
C TYR A 20 2.31 12.34 -15.68
N PHE A 21 3.60 12.40 -15.34
CA PHE A 21 4.38 13.64 -15.31
C PHE A 21 4.46 14.27 -16.70
N ILE A 22 4.96 13.54 -17.70
CA ILE A 22 5.15 14.11 -19.04
C ILE A 22 3.82 14.50 -19.70
N THR A 23 2.73 13.80 -19.36
CA THR A 23 1.39 14.12 -19.89
C THR A 23 0.79 15.37 -19.24
N ASN A 24 1.09 15.64 -17.97
CA ASN A 24 0.43 16.70 -17.18
C ASN A 24 1.38 17.86 -16.79
N TRP A 25 2.60 17.87 -17.30
CA TRP A 25 3.53 18.98 -17.10
C TRP A 25 3.05 20.23 -17.82
N ASP A 26 2.98 21.35 -17.10
CA ASP A 26 2.59 22.64 -17.65
C ASP A 26 3.81 23.57 -17.70
N HIS A 27 4.39 23.71 -18.88
CA HIS A 27 5.53 24.60 -19.15
C HIS A 27 5.20 26.09 -18.97
N SER A 28 3.93 26.47 -18.90
CA SER A 28 3.47 27.84 -18.68
C SER A 28 3.12 28.15 -17.22
N SER A 29 3.24 27.15 -16.33
CA SER A 29 2.93 27.30 -14.92
C SER A 29 3.86 28.31 -14.24
N ALA A 30 3.31 29.05 -13.27
CA ALA A 30 4.09 29.89 -12.37
C ALA A 30 4.75 29.10 -11.22
N GLU A 31 4.40 27.82 -11.08
CA GLU A 31 5.02 26.91 -10.12
C GLU A 31 6.50 26.69 -10.45
N THR A 32 7.35 26.53 -9.44
CA THR A 32 8.68 25.98 -9.68
C THR A 32 8.56 24.51 -10.12
N PRO A 33 9.56 23.96 -10.85
CA PRO A 33 9.53 22.55 -11.23
C PRO A 33 9.31 21.60 -10.05
N ASP A 34 9.91 21.87 -8.88
CA ASP A 34 9.73 21.04 -7.69
C ASP A 34 8.30 21.10 -7.13
N GLN A 35 7.66 22.27 -7.16
CA GLN A 35 6.26 22.43 -6.76
C GLN A 35 5.34 21.65 -7.70
N GLN A 36 5.60 21.76 -9.00
CA GLN A 36 4.84 21.05 -10.02
C GLN A 36 4.98 19.53 -9.86
N ARG A 37 6.20 19.00 -9.65
CA ARG A 37 6.40 17.57 -9.37
C ARG A 37 5.63 17.10 -8.15
N LYS A 38 5.69 17.82 -7.02
CA LYS A 38 4.93 17.46 -5.81
C LYS A 38 3.42 17.41 -6.07
N ARG A 39 2.90 18.41 -6.78
CA ARG A 39 1.48 18.43 -7.18
C ARG A 39 1.13 17.26 -8.09
N LEU A 40 2.02 16.92 -9.03
CA LEU A 40 1.82 15.80 -9.96
C LEU A 40 1.90 14.44 -9.26
N VAL A 41 2.78 14.25 -8.29
CA VAL A 41 2.78 13.04 -7.44
C VAL A 41 1.44 12.91 -6.72
N ALA A 42 0.98 13.97 -6.06
CA ALA A 42 -0.32 13.97 -5.39
C ALA A 42 -1.47 13.66 -6.36
N GLY A 43 -1.47 14.27 -7.55
CA GLY A 43 -2.45 14.02 -8.60
C GLY A 43 -2.44 12.58 -9.12
N PHE A 44 -1.26 11.98 -9.31
CA PHE A 44 -1.09 10.59 -9.71
C PHE A 44 -1.64 9.63 -8.63
N LEU A 45 -1.34 9.93 -7.38
CA LEU A 45 -1.79 9.19 -6.23
C LEU A 45 -3.34 9.26 -6.11
N ASP A 46 -3.99 10.35 -6.48
CA ASP A 46 -5.46 10.47 -6.42
C ASP A 46 -6.21 9.77 -7.57
N LEU A 47 -5.48 9.14 -8.51
CA LEU A 47 -6.10 8.35 -9.58
C LEU A 47 -6.76 7.09 -9.04
N LYS A 48 -8.07 6.97 -9.23
CA LYS A 48 -8.83 5.74 -8.93
C LYS A 48 -8.62 4.64 -9.99
N LEU A 49 -8.31 5.06 -11.21
CA LEU A 49 -8.06 4.21 -12.36
C LEU A 49 -6.72 4.62 -12.98
N ILE A 50 -5.82 3.67 -13.19
CA ILE A 50 -4.55 3.88 -13.89
C ILE A 50 -4.71 3.29 -15.30
N PRO A 51 -4.47 4.05 -16.37
CA PRO A 51 -4.46 3.51 -17.73
C PRO A 51 -3.50 2.32 -17.83
N ALA A 52 -3.98 1.20 -18.38
CA ALA A 52 -3.19 -0.01 -18.43
C ALA A 52 -1.94 0.14 -19.31
N GLU A 53 -2.03 0.95 -20.37
CA GLU A 53 -0.92 1.29 -21.25
C GLU A 53 0.25 1.99 -20.54
N TRP A 54 0.06 2.54 -19.34
CA TRP A 54 1.15 3.16 -18.57
C TRP A 54 1.98 2.15 -17.76
N MET A 55 1.57 0.88 -17.75
CA MET A 55 2.15 -0.17 -16.90
C MET A 55 2.80 -1.25 -17.78
N THR A 56 4.10 -1.13 -18.02
CA THR A 56 4.86 -1.99 -18.94
C THR A 56 5.12 -3.41 -18.43
N ASN A 57 5.07 -3.61 -17.11
CA ASN A 57 5.48 -4.86 -16.45
C ASN A 57 4.30 -5.73 -16.00
N CYS A 58 3.10 -5.52 -16.56
CA CYS A 58 1.96 -6.40 -16.29
C CYS A 58 2.11 -7.73 -17.01
N GLU A 59 2.40 -8.80 -16.25
CA GLU A 59 2.43 -10.16 -16.78
C GLU A 59 1.13 -10.46 -17.53
N GLY A 60 1.22 -10.72 -18.84
CA GLY A 60 0.11 -11.23 -19.65
C GLY A 60 -0.10 -10.53 -20.99
N ASP A 61 0.39 -9.30 -21.20
CA ASP A 61 0.25 -8.63 -22.50
C ASP A 61 1.53 -7.91 -22.96
N PRO A 62 2.33 -8.52 -23.86
CA PRO A 62 3.53 -7.92 -24.43
C PRO A 62 3.27 -6.68 -25.34
N LEU A 63 2.04 -6.15 -25.37
CA LEU A 63 1.64 -4.98 -26.14
C LEU A 63 1.38 -3.71 -25.31
N LEU A 64 1.51 -3.76 -23.98
CA LEU A 64 1.42 -2.55 -23.14
C LEU A 64 2.72 -1.74 -23.23
N ILE A 65 2.87 -1.03 -24.34
CA ILE A 65 3.95 -0.06 -24.57
C ILE A 65 3.44 1.31 -24.10
N PRO A 66 4.23 2.08 -23.33
CA PRO A 66 3.82 3.40 -22.92
C PRO A 66 3.47 4.25 -24.15
N PRO A 67 2.37 5.02 -24.11
CA PRO A 67 1.88 5.72 -25.28
C PRO A 67 2.83 6.82 -25.75
N ARG A 68 3.77 7.24 -24.90
CA ARG A 68 4.67 8.35 -25.17
C ARG A 68 6.09 8.08 -24.68
N GLU A 69 7.03 8.18 -25.61
CA GLU A 69 8.46 8.24 -25.29
C GLU A 69 8.83 9.67 -24.87
N PRO A 70 9.48 9.88 -23.70
CA PRO A 70 9.87 11.20 -23.26
C PRO A 70 11.01 11.76 -24.10
N SER A 71 10.94 13.06 -24.42
CA SER A 71 12.06 13.74 -25.08
C SER A 71 13.26 13.92 -24.15
N THR A 72 14.45 14.13 -24.71
CA THR A 72 15.66 14.43 -23.92
C THR A 72 15.48 15.64 -22.99
N GLU A 73 14.76 16.67 -23.42
CA GLU A 73 14.47 17.84 -22.57
C GLU A 73 13.57 17.47 -21.38
N GLU A 74 12.54 16.66 -21.60
CA GLU A 74 11.66 16.18 -20.52
C GLU A 74 12.40 15.27 -19.54
N ILE A 75 13.28 14.40 -20.03
CA ILE A 75 14.12 13.59 -19.16
C ILE A 75 14.97 14.49 -18.26
N GLU A 76 15.68 15.46 -18.83
CA GLU A 76 16.61 16.29 -18.05
C GLU A 76 15.93 17.30 -17.13
N THR A 77 14.74 17.80 -17.48
CA THR A 77 14.07 18.87 -16.73
C THR A 77 12.96 18.37 -15.79
N ILE A 78 12.27 17.30 -16.19
CA ILE A 78 11.09 16.78 -15.48
C ILE A 78 11.46 15.55 -14.67
N LEU A 79 11.99 14.50 -15.34
CA LEU A 79 12.08 13.15 -14.78
C LEU A 79 13.37 12.90 -13.99
N ARG A 80 14.54 13.20 -14.56
CA ARG A 80 15.83 12.98 -13.90
C ARG A 80 15.97 13.74 -12.57
N PRO A 81 15.50 15.00 -12.45
CA PRO A 81 15.55 15.70 -11.16
C PRO A 81 14.54 15.19 -10.13
N TYR A 82 13.50 14.45 -10.56
CA TYR A 82 12.52 13.85 -9.65
C TYR A 82 13.14 12.69 -8.86
N ARG A 83 13.81 11.77 -9.57
CA ARG A 83 14.17 10.46 -9.04
C ARG A 83 15.44 9.92 -9.70
N CYS A 84 16.36 9.42 -8.88
CA CYS A 84 17.60 8.78 -9.36
C CYS A 84 17.35 7.35 -9.87
N GLU A 85 18.30 6.81 -10.63
CA GLU A 85 18.20 5.45 -11.22
C GLU A 85 17.96 4.36 -10.17
N LYS A 86 18.60 4.43 -8.99
CA LYS A 86 18.38 3.47 -7.89
C LYS A 86 16.91 3.39 -7.49
N LEU A 87 16.26 4.55 -7.29
CA LEU A 87 14.84 4.60 -6.93
C LEU A 87 13.93 4.19 -8.09
N ARG A 88 14.29 4.51 -9.33
CA ARG A 88 13.54 4.07 -10.51
C ARG A 88 13.56 2.56 -10.64
N TRP A 89 14.70 1.95 -10.34
CA TRP A 89 14.83 0.50 -10.31
C TRP A 89 13.96 -0.13 -9.20
N HIS A 90 13.86 0.45 -7.99
CA HIS A 90 12.90 -0.04 -6.99
C HIS A 90 11.46 0.06 -7.52
N ALA A 91 11.09 1.22 -8.09
CA ALA A 91 9.75 1.45 -8.62
C ALA A 91 9.31 0.44 -9.69
N ASP A 92 10.24 0.01 -10.55
CA ASP A 92 10.01 -0.96 -11.62
C ASP A 92 9.69 -2.38 -11.10
N ASN A 93 10.19 -2.71 -9.90
CA ASN A 93 10.12 -4.05 -9.32
C ASN A 93 9.10 -4.18 -8.19
N ILE A 94 8.59 -3.07 -7.64
CA ILE A 94 7.47 -3.07 -6.68
C ILE A 94 6.19 -3.69 -7.29
N TYR A 95 6.16 -3.88 -8.61
CA TYR A 95 5.02 -4.39 -9.36
C TYR A 95 5.02 -5.91 -9.58
N THR A 96 6.11 -6.62 -9.30
CA THR A 96 6.28 -8.01 -9.74
C THR A 96 6.24 -8.98 -8.58
N GLY A 97 5.03 -9.36 -8.15
CA GLY A 97 4.82 -10.60 -7.40
C GLY A 97 4.04 -10.45 -6.09
N GLU A 98 3.00 -11.26 -5.96
CA GLU A 98 2.16 -11.39 -4.76
C GLU A 98 2.93 -11.96 -3.55
N LEU A 99 4.18 -12.36 -3.72
CA LEU A 99 4.90 -13.26 -2.82
C LEU A 99 5.82 -12.57 -1.80
N CYS A 100 6.23 -11.32 -2.04
CA CYS A 100 7.16 -10.60 -1.16
C CYS A 100 6.57 -9.25 -0.73
N PRO A 101 6.51 -8.95 0.58
CA PRO A 101 5.93 -7.71 1.06
C PRO A 101 6.99 -6.61 1.08
N MET A 102 6.55 -5.36 1.14
CA MET A 102 7.48 -4.25 1.36
C MET A 102 7.79 -4.06 2.85
N LEU A 103 9.07 -3.88 3.17
CA LEU A 103 9.54 -3.44 4.49
C LEU A 103 10.28 -2.11 4.36
N LEU A 104 9.73 -1.07 4.98
CA LEU A 104 10.32 0.27 5.03
C LEU A 104 10.95 0.55 6.38
N ARG A 105 12.27 0.76 6.42
CA ARG A 105 12.95 1.26 7.61
C ARG A 105 12.90 2.78 7.62
N THR A 106 12.36 3.34 8.70
CA THR A 106 12.19 4.79 8.84
C THR A 106 13.04 5.40 9.95
N HIS A 107 13.65 4.56 10.80
CA HIS A 107 14.45 4.98 11.94
C HIS A 107 15.88 4.41 11.88
N TYR A 108 16.84 5.30 12.13
CA TYR A 108 18.27 5.03 12.11
C TYR A 108 18.92 5.67 13.35
N SER A 109 19.51 4.85 14.22
CA SER A 109 20.18 5.36 15.42
C SER A 109 21.52 6.00 15.07
N ASN A 110 21.84 7.10 15.75
CA ASN A 110 23.17 7.72 15.72
C ASN A 110 24.11 7.14 16.80
N ASP A 111 23.58 6.35 17.73
CA ASP A 111 24.37 5.61 18.70
C ASP A 111 24.85 4.31 18.07
N GLU A 112 26.16 4.03 18.13
CA GLU A 112 26.77 2.90 17.42
C GLU A 112 26.32 1.54 17.96
N ASP A 113 26.09 1.41 19.27
CA ASP A 113 25.67 0.15 19.88
C ASP A 113 24.20 -0.13 19.52
N GLU A 114 23.34 0.88 19.62
CA GLU A 114 21.94 0.78 19.18
C GLU A 114 21.83 0.55 17.68
N LYS A 115 22.63 1.25 16.86
CA LYS A 115 22.66 1.05 15.42
C LYS A 115 23.00 -0.38 15.06
N LYS A 116 24.04 -0.95 15.68
CA LYS A 116 24.41 -2.36 15.47
C LYS A 116 23.26 -3.29 15.85
N ARG A 117 22.61 -3.06 16.99
CA ARG A 117 21.44 -3.84 17.41
C ARG A 117 20.28 -3.74 16.41
N HIS A 118 20.00 -2.54 15.91
CA HIS A 118 18.94 -2.31 14.92
C HIS A 118 19.26 -3.01 13.59
N ASP A 119 20.52 -2.96 13.15
CA ASP A 119 20.97 -3.63 11.92
C ASP A 119 20.88 -5.17 12.06
N GLU A 120 21.24 -5.73 13.22
CA GLU A 120 21.04 -7.16 13.53
C GLU A 120 19.54 -7.55 13.53
N MET A 121 18.65 -6.65 13.97
CA MET A 121 17.20 -6.87 13.93
C MET A 121 16.65 -6.82 12.50
N MET A 122 17.10 -5.84 11.69
CA MET A 122 16.77 -5.79 10.27
C MET A 122 17.19 -7.09 9.58
N GLU A 123 18.45 -7.51 9.78
CA GLU A 123 18.97 -8.75 9.23
C GLU A 123 18.11 -9.96 9.64
N LYS A 124 17.68 -10.03 10.91
CA LYS A 124 16.79 -11.10 11.38
C LYS A 124 15.42 -11.07 10.67
N TRP A 125 14.87 -9.90 10.41
CA TRP A 125 13.59 -9.75 9.72
C TRP A 125 13.69 -10.07 8.22
N THR A 126 14.83 -9.77 7.59
CA THR A 126 15.02 -9.87 6.13
C THR A 126 15.73 -11.13 5.66
N ASN A 127 16.47 -11.85 6.51
CA ASN A 127 17.17 -13.09 6.11
C ASN A 127 16.25 -14.33 6.02
N GLY A 128 14.93 -14.16 6.18
CA GLY A 128 13.96 -15.26 6.02
C GLY A 128 13.65 -15.57 4.56
N GLU A 129 13.05 -16.75 4.30
CA GLU A 129 12.67 -17.22 2.95
C GLU A 129 11.77 -16.24 2.20
N ILE A 130 10.97 -15.45 2.93
CA ILE A 130 10.01 -14.50 2.38
C ILE A 130 10.67 -13.34 1.63
N PHE A 131 11.69 -12.75 2.24
CA PHE A 131 12.45 -11.68 1.59
C PHE A 131 13.52 -12.28 0.70
N GLY A 132 14.22 -13.34 1.14
CA GLY A 132 15.07 -14.19 0.32
C GLY A 132 15.75 -13.49 -0.86
N ASP A 133 15.43 -13.99 -2.06
CA ASP A 133 15.95 -13.46 -3.33
C ASP A 133 15.27 -12.17 -3.79
N GLU A 134 14.27 -11.64 -3.09
CA GLU A 134 13.49 -10.42 -3.42
C GLU A 134 13.84 -9.21 -2.54
N ALA A 135 14.63 -9.43 -1.48
CA ALA A 135 15.00 -8.41 -0.50
C ALA A 135 15.61 -7.16 -1.16
N TRP A 136 16.25 -7.34 -2.32
CA TRP A 136 16.91 -6.29 -3.07
C TRP A 136 15.99 -5.16 -3.54
N TRP A 137 14.68 -5.40 -3.75
CA TRP A 137 13.69 -4.35 -4.05
C TRP A 137 12.72 -4.14 -2.89
N ALA A 138 12.36 -5.21 -2.19
CA ALA A 138 11.30 -5.23 -1.18
C ALA A 138 11.71 -4.58 0.16
N VAL A 139 13.00 -4.61 0.48
CA VAL A 139 13.54 -3.99 1.69
C VAL A 139 14.08 -2.60 1.37
N LEU A 140 13.37 -1.58 1.84
CA LEU A 140 13.75 -0.18 1.73
C LEU A 140 14.55 0.23 2.97
N ASP A 141 15.85 -0.08 2.96
CA ASP A 141 16.80 0.23 4.04
C ASP A 141 18.00 1.04 3.53
N ASP A 142 17.87 2.37 3.56
CA ASP A 142 18.90 3.33 3.19
C ASP A 142 18.65 4.63 3.97
N ALA A 143 19.53 4.95 4.91
CA ALA A 143 19.37 6.09 5.81
C ALA A 143 19.36 7.45 5.09
N ASP A 144 20.03 7.56 3.94
CA ASP A 144 20.10 8.81 3.18
C ASP A 144 18.79 9.08 2.42
N ILE A 145 17.97 8.05 2.22
CA ILE A 145 16.74 8.10 1.42
C ILE A 145 15.49 7.96 2.29
N PHE A 146 15.47 6.98 3.19
CA PHE A 146 14.26 6.51 3.88
C PHE A 146 14.17 6.91 5.35
N ASN A 147 15.11 7.70 5.87
CA ASN A 147 15.06 8.23 7.24
C ASN A 147 13.96 9.29 7.40
N PHE A 148 12.72 8.83 7.45
CA PHE A 148 11.52 9.66 7.55
C PHE A 148 11.04 9.87 9.00
N GLY A 149 11.62 9.14 9.96
CA GLY A 149 11.11 9.10 11.32
C GLY A 149 9.64 8.70 11.35
N SER A 150 8.81 9.44 12.08
CA SER A 150 7.37 9.16 12.18
C SER A 150 6.59 9.45 10.89
N ASP A 151 7.13 10.25 9.97
CA ASP A 151 6.42 10.67 8.75
C ASP A 151 6.69 9.74 7.57
N TRP A 152 6.42 8.45 7.77
CA TRP A 152 6.65 7.39 6.78
C TRP A 152 5.96 7.65 5.43
N ARG A 153 4.88 8.46 5.41
CA ARG A 153 4.14 8.82 4.19
C ARG A 153 4.97 9.56 3.16
N ARG A 154 6.10 10.16 3.57
CA ARG A 154 7.10 10.74 2.67
C ARG A 154 7.64 9.74 1.65
N ILE A 155 7.50 8.43 1.88
CA ILE A 155 7.79 7.42 0.86
C ILE A 155 7.03 7.68 -0.44
N TYR A 156 5.79 8.16 -0.37
CA TYR A 156 4.97 8.41 -1.56
C TYR A 156 5.45 9.59 -2.39
N ASP A 157 6.26 10.51 -1.83
CA ASP A 157 6.85 11.62 -2.58
C ASP A 157 7.93 11.12 -3.55
N ILE A 158 8.55 9.98 -3.26
CA ILE A 158 9.69 9.44 -4.02
C ILE A 158 9.40 8.09 -4.64
N LEU A 159 8.44 7.32 -4.12
CA LEU A 159 7.99 5.99 -4.55
C LEU A 159 6.45 5.84 -4.36
N PRO A 160 5.61 6.60 -5.09
CA PRO A 160 4.16 6.39 -5.11
C PRO A 160 3.74 4.99 -5.53
N GLU A 161 4.60 4.22 -6.19
CA GLU A 161 4.38 2.81 -6.59
C GLU A 161 4.12 1.91 -5.37
N VAL A 162 4.59 2.28 -4.18
CA VAL A 162 4.25 1.60 -2.90
C VAL A 162 2.74 1.57 -2.64
N SER A 163 1.97 2.48 -3.25
CA SER A 163 0.51 2.51 -3.14
C SER A 163 -0.22 1.70 -4.21
N TYR A 164 0.51 0.94 -5.04
CA TYR A 164 -0.11 0.04 -5.99
C TYR A 164 -0.88 -1.09 -5.29
N PRO A 165 -2.08 -1.44 -5.80
CA PRO A 165 -2.77 -2.63 -5.38
C PRO A 165 -1.88 -3.86 -5.54
N ILE A 166 -1.96 -4.77 -4.58
CA ILE A 166 -1.29 -6.08 -4.67
C ILE A 166 -1.95 -6.92 -5.77
N GLU A 167 -3.27 -6.79 -5.90
CA GLU A 167 -4.05 -7.47 -6.92
C GLU A 167 -4.74 -6.44 -7.80
N PHE A 168 -4.49 -6.56 -9.10
CA PHE A 168 -5.06 -5.66 -10.09
C PHE A 168 -6.38 -6.19 -10.63
N GLY A 169 -7.47 -5.54 -10.24
CA GLY A 169 -8.68 -5.56 -11.03
C GLY A 169 -8.46 -4.79 -12.33
N CYS A 170 -8.80 -5.39 -13.47
CA CYS A 170 -8.84 -4.70 -14.76
C CYS A 170 -10.28 -4.44 -15.17
N ILE A 171 -10.56 -3.22 -15.63
CA ILE A 171 -11.84 -2.88 -16.24
C ILE A 171 -11.62 -2.29 -17.64
N THR A 172 -12.60 -2.52 -18.51
CA THR A 172 -12.66 -1.85 -19.81
C THR A 172 -13.63 -0.68 -19.72
N LYS A 173 -13.17 0.52 -20.09
CA LYS A 173 -13.99 1.73 -20.19
C LYS A 173 -13.63 2.46 -21.48
N ASP A 174 -14.64 2.80 -22.27
CA ASP A 174 -14.47 3.54 -23.54
C ASP A 174 -13.43 2.89 -24.48
N ASP A 175 -13.46 1.55 -24.61
CA ASP A 175 -12.50 0.72 -25.35
C ASP A 175 -11.03 0.75 -24.86
N HIS A 176 -10.77 1.31 -23.67
CA HIS A 176 -9.45 1.32 -23.03
C HIS A 176 -9.46 0.49 -21.75
N TRP A 177 -8.32 -0.09 -21.39
CA TRP A 177 -8.14 -0.88 -20.18
C TRP A 177 -7.59 -0.03 -19.06
N TYR A 178 -8.10 -0.26 -17.85
CA TYR A 178 -7.67 0.43 -16.65
C TYR A 178 -7.44 -0.55 -15.51
N PHE A 179 -6.34 -0.33 -14.82
CA PHE A 179 -6.09 -0.90 -13.51
C PHE A 179 -6.89 -0.15 -12.46
N VAL A 180 -7.71 -0.90 -11.73
CA VAL A 180 -8.52 -0.37 -10.64
C VAL A 180 -7.63 -0.20 -9.42
N ARG A 181 -7.36 1.05 -9.06
CA ARG A 181 -6.66 1.37 -7.82
C ARG A 181 -7.63 1.39 -6.64
N TYR A 182 -8.83 1.93 -6.84
CA TYR A 182 -9.78 2.17 -5.78
C TYR A 182 -11.21 1.83 -6.22
N ILE A 183 -11.93 1.12 -5.36
CA ILE A 183 -13.35 0.80 -5.49
C ILE A 183 -14.12 1.60 -4.45
N GLU A 184 -15.21 2.25 -4.84
CA GLU A 184 -15.99 3.03 -3.88
C GLU A 184 -16.63 2.11 -2.84
N PRO A 185 -16.76 2.52 -1.57
CA PRO A 185 -17.29 1.64 -0.51
C PRO A 185 -18.75 1.25 -0.81
N CYS A 186 -19.46 2.10 -1.55
CA CYS A 186 -20.82 1.87 -2.01
C CYS A 186 -20.93 0.79 -3.10
N GLU A 187 -19.84 0.41 -3.77
CA GLU A 187 -19.80 -0.59 -4.84
C GLU A 187 -19.64 -2.03 -4.34
N TYR A 188 -19.33 -2.25 -3.05
CA TYR A 188 -19.28 -3.58 -2.42
C TYR A 188 -20.65 -4.26 -2.21
N GLY A 189 -21.65 -3.94 -3.03
CA GLY A 189 -23.04 -4.40 -2.87
C GLY A 189 -23.20 -5.92 -2.88
N GLU A 190 -22.37 -6.64 -3.63
CA GLU A 190 -22.43 -8.11 -3.71
C GLU A 190 -22.00 -8.79 -2.41
N MET A 191 -21.13 -8.16 -1.62
CA MET A 191 -20.64 -8.72 -0.36
C MET A 191 -21.56 -8.43 0.83
N ARG A 192 -22.34 -7.35 0.78
CA ARG A 192 -23.19 -6.92 1.91
C ARG A 192 -24.20 -7.98 2.37
N PRO A 193 -24.87 -8.75 1.50
CA PRO A 193 -25.77 -9.81 1.96
C PRO A 193 -25.08 -10.87 2.81
N PHE A 194 -23.84 -11.24 2.46
CA PHE A 194 -23.05 -12.20 3.24
C PHE A 194 -22.67 -11.62 4.61
N PHE A 195 -22.17 -10.39 4.62
CA PHE A 195 -21.88 -9.67 5.86
C PHE A 195 -23.12 -9.56 6.78
N LYS A 196 -24.30 -9.19 6.26
CA LYS A 196 -25.53 -9.08 7.06
C LYS A 196 -26.02 -10.42 7.59
N ARG A 197 -25.87 -11.49 6.80
CA ARG A 197 -26.14 -12.86 7.25
C ARG A 197 -25.24 -13.25 8.41
N ASP A 198 -23.93 -12.99 8.28
CA ASP A 198 -22.94 -13.37 9.29
C ASP A 198 -23.11 -12.52 10.56
N LEU A 199 -23.51 -11.25 10.41
CA LEU A 199 -23.87 -10.38 11.53
C LEU A 199 -25.08 -10.92 12.28
N THR A 200 -26.12 -11.35 11.56
CA THR A 200 -27.31 -11.96 12.15
C THR A 200 -26.97 -13.24 12.90
N ALA A 201 -26.12 -14.10 12.31
CA ALA A 201 -25.66 -15.32 12.97
C ALA A 201 -24.88 -15.00 14.25
N ARG A 202 -23.98 -14.01 14.23
CA ARG A 202 -23.20 -13.59 15.40
C ARG A 202 -24.10 -13.06 16.53
N LYS A 203 -25.11 -12.25 16.20
CA LYS A 203 -26.11 -11.79 17.17
C LYS A 203 -26.84 -12.94 17.85
N GLN A 204 -27.21 -13.97 17.08
CA GLN A 204 -27.94 -15.14 17.61
C GLN A 204 -27.04 -15.99 18.51
N SER A 205 -25.76 -16.14 18.15
CA SER A 205 -24.82 -16.92 18.94
C SER A 205 -24.42 -16.25 20.25
N ASP A 206 -24.29 -14.92 20.25
CA ASP A 206 -23.92 -14.16 21.44
C ASP A 206 -24.71 -12.84 21.54
N PRO A 207 -25.96 -12.90 22.02
CA PRO A 207 -26.78 -11.71 22.19
C PRO A 207 -26.24 -10.75 23.27
N GLN A 208 -25.42 -11.25 24.21
CA GLN A 208 -24.90 -10.41 25.29
C GLN A 208 -23.77 -9.53 24.77
N ALA A 209 -22.81 -10.07 23.99
CA ALA A 209 -21.78 -9.27 23.34
C ALA A 209 -22.37 -8.16 22.46
N TRP A 210 -23.47 -8.44 21.75
CA TRP A 210 -24.17 -7.43 20.96
C TRP A 210 -24.71 -6.27 21.81
N ARG A 211 -25.25 -6.55 23.00
CA ARG A 211 -25.76 -5.51 23.91
C ARG A 211 -24.66 -4.74 24.60
N ASP A 212 -23.55 -5.40 24.92
CA ASP A 212 -22.43 -4.81 25.64
C ASP A 212 -21.65 -3.86 24.73
N ASP A 213 -21.30 -4.31 23.52
CA ASP A 213 -20.59 -3.49 22.53
C ASP A 213 -20.94 -3.91 21.10
N ARG A 214 -22.07 -3.36 20.64
CA ARG A 214 -22.60 -3.57 19.30
C ARG A 214 -21.59 -3.23 18.20
N ASP A 215 -20.93 -2.09 18.32
CA ASP A 215 -20.09 -1.56 17.25
C ASP A 215 -18.84 -2.44 17.09
N SER A 216 -18.23 -2.90 18.19
CA SER A 216 -17.13 -3.88 18.14
C SER A 216 -17.55 -5.21 17.51
N VAL A 217 -18.77 -5.70 17.77
CA VAL A 217 -19.28 -6.91 17.12
C VAL A 217 -19.42 -6.70 15.61
N ILE A 218 -19.98 -5.56 15.20
CA ILE A 218 -20.13 -5.21 13.78
C ILE A 218 -18.75 -5.12 13.11
N GLU A 219 -17.79 -4.47 13.74
CA GLU A 219 -16.43 -4.26 13.20
C GLU A 219 -15.62 -5.55 13.11
N SER A 220 -15.85 -6.48 14.04
CA SER A 220 -15.28 -7.84 14.00
C SER A 220 -15.88 -8.67 12.86
N VAL A 221 -17.21 -8.69 12.71
CA VAL A 221 -17.86 -9.40 11.59
C VAL A 221 -17.56 -8.73 10.25
N GLY A 222 -17.39 -7.41 10.26
CA GLY A 222 -17.09 -6.59 9.08
C GLY A 222 -15.66 -6.73 8.55
N MET A 223 -14.81 -7.56 9.15
CA MET A 223 -13.42 -7.74 8.72
C MET A 223 -13.29 -8.17 7.25
N THR A 224 -14.19 -9.01 6.74
CA THR A 224 -14.18 -9.38 5.31
C THR A 224 -14.43 -8.15 4.41
N MET A 225 -15.36 -7.27 4.79
CA MET A 225 -15.63 -6.03 4.05
C MET A 225 -14.41 -5.08 4.09
N GLN A 226 -13.77 -4.95 5.24
CA GLN A 226 -12.57 -4.13 5.42
C GLN A 226 -11.39 -4.69 4.62
N SER A 227 -11.24 -6.01 4.58
CA SER A 227 -10.20 -6.65 3.80
C SER A 227 -10.36 -6.42 2.31
N SER A 228 -11.59 -6.53 1.79
CA SER A 228 -11.82 -6.23 0.37
C SER A 228 -11.66 -4.76 0.02
N ALA A 229 -11.77 -3.85 1.00
CA ALA A 229 -11.41 -2.44 0.84
C ALA A 229 -9.89 -2.20 0.91
N THR A 230 -9.12 -3.17 1.40
CA THR A 230 -7.66 -3.11 1.51
C THR A 230 -7.02 -3.56 0.21
N THR A 231 -6.34 -2.64 -0.45
CA THR A 231 -5.70 -2.88 -1.74
C THR A 231 -4.22 -3.21 -1.60
N THR A 232 -3.57 -2.72 -0.55
CA THR A 232 -2.15 -2.96 -0.30
C THR A 232 -1.83 -2.95 1.19
N TYR A 233 -0.63 -3.37 1.54
CA TYR A 233 -0.10 -3.25 2.90
C TYR A 233 1.41 -3.02 2.88
N ILE A 234 1.92 -2.40 3.95
CA ILE A 234 3.35 -2.14 4.12
C ILE A 234 3.77 -2.47 5.55
N PHE A 235 4.96 -3.06 5.68
CA PHE A 235 5.64 -3.19 6.95
C PHE A 235 6.57 -2.01 7.20
N ILE A 236 6.61 -1.54 8.44
CA ILE A 236 7.45 -0.42 8.84
C ILE A 236 8.32 -0.81 10.03
N ALA A 237 9.62 -0.66 9.87
CA ALA A 237 10.61 -0.66 10.93
C ALA A 237 10.86 0.80 11.38
N ASP A 238 9.99 1.29 12.25
CA ASP A 238 10.12 2.57 12.93
C ASP A 238 10.88 2.43 14.27
N GLU A 239 11.05 3.51 15.01
CA GLU A 239 11.77 3.52 16.29
C GLU A 239 11.20 2.49 17.28
N GLU A 240 9.89 2.50 17.48
CA GLU A 240 9.21 1.56 18.38
C GLU A 240 9.35 0.11 17.90
N ALA A 241 9.42 -0.16 16.59
CA ALA A 241 9.69 -1.52 16.10
C ALA A 241 11.03 -2.06 16.61
N PHE A 242 12.05 -1.21 16.69
CA PHE A 242 13.36 -1.58 17.22
C PHE A 242 13.37 -1.68 18.75
N GLU A 243 12.58 -0.87 19.45
CA GLU A 243 12.43 -0.96 20.90
C GLU A 243 11.68 -2.24 21.32
N SER A 244 10.60 -2.56 20.63
CA SER A 244 9.69 -3.66 21.00
C SER A 244 10.01 -4.98 20.29
N GLY A 245 10.81 -4.95 19.21
CA GLY A 245 11.02 -6.09 18.32
C GLY A 245 9.82 -6.42 17.44
N ARG A 246 8.93 -5.45 17.21
CA ARG A 246 7.63 -5.65 16.53
C ARG A 246 7.46 -4.66 15.37
N PRO A 247 7.75 -5.07 14.13
CA PRO A 247 7.44 -4.26 12.96
C PRO A 247 5.96 -3.88 12.94
N ARG A 248 5.69 -2.65 12.51
CA ARG A 248 4.33 -2.16 12.28
C ARG A 248 3.83 -2.70 10.95
N VAL A 249 2.58 -3.11 10.88
CA VAL A 249 1.87 -3.43 9.64
C VAL A 249 0.76 -2.41 9.44
N ILE A 250 0.66 -1.87 8.23
CA ILE A 250 -0.38 -0.93 7.84
C ILE A 250 -1.09 -1.46 6.62
N TYR A 251 -2.40 -1.71 6.76
CA TYR A 251 -3.30 -2.09 5.67
C TYR A 251 -3.95 -0.83 5.10
N LEU A 252 -3.84 -0.67 3.79
CA LEU A 252 -4.18 0.55 3.08
C LEU A 252 -5.20 0.29 1.99
N ASP A 253 -6.11 1.25 1.79
CA ASP A 253 -6.98 1.26 0.62
C ASP A 253 -6.30 1.89 -0.60
N GLY A 254 -7.02 1.89 -1.72
CA GLY A 254 -6.55 2.44 -3.00
C GLY A 254 -6.18 3.93 -2.97
N LEU A 255 -6.58 4.67 -1.93
CA LEU A 255 -6.27 6.09 -1.75
C LEU A 255 -5.29 6.32 -0.59
N ARG A 256 -4.55 5.27 -0.18
CA ARG A 256 -3.55 5.29 0.90
C ARG A 256 -4.14 5.63 2.28
N ARG A 257 -5.44 5.46 2.47
CA ARG A 257 -6.08 5.60 3.77
C ARG A 257 -5.83 4.32 4.54
N ILE A 258 -5.52 4.47 5.82
CA ILE A 258 -5.35 3.32 6.71
C ILE A 258 -6.72 2.69 6.88
N VAL A 259 -6.83 1.40 6.56
CA VAL A 259 -7.98 0.58 6.90
C VAL A 259 -7.77 0.04 8.30
N ARG A 260 -6.67 -0.69 8.51
CA ARG A 260 -6.26 -1.19 9.81
C ARG A 260 -4.75 -1.06 9.98
N GLU A 261 -4.31 -0.98 11.22
CA GLU A 261 -2.89 -1.01 11.54
C GLU A 261 -2.60 -1.71 12.86
N GLY A 262 -1.40 -2.26 12.99
CA GLY A 262 -0.99 -2.92 14.22
C GLY A 262 0.50 -3.20 14.23
N ARG A 263 0.92 -3.94 15.25
CA ARG A 263 2.29 -4.41 15.44
C ARG A 263 2.29 -5.92 15.37
N MET A 264 3.20 -6.51 14.63
CA MET A 264 3.34 -7.96 14.56
C MET A 264 3.60 -8.54 15.96
N ASP A 265 2.97 -9.65 16.32
CA ASP A 265 3.27 -10.36 17.55
C ASP A 265 4.25 -11.50 17.24
N PRO A 266 5.54 -11.40 17.60
CA PRO A 266 6.56 -12.38 17.20
C PRO A 266 6.34 -13.79 17.77
N GLU A 267 5.40 -13.95 18.72
CA GLU A 267 4.98 -15.25 19.23
C GLU A 267 3.92 -15.93 18.35
N ARG A 268 3.23 -15.16 17.49
CA ARG A 268 2.09 -15.60 16.68
C ARG A 268 2.33 -15.45 15.18
N ASP A 269 3.10 -14.45 14.80
CA ASP A 269 3.22 -13.97 13.43
C ASP A 269 4.67 -13.92 12.97
N ASP A 270 4.84 -14.27 11.72
CA ASP A 270 5.99 -13.93 10.90
C ASP A 270 5.51 -13.27 9.59
N PHE A 271 6.41 -12.64 8.85
CA PHE A 271 6.06 -11.96 7.59
C PHE A 271 5.33 -12.92 6.62
N GLY A 272 5.78 -14.18 6.55
CA GLY A 272 5.22 -15.22 5.71
C GLY A 272 3.80 -15.60 6.09
N SER A 273 3.51 -15.72 7.39
CA SER A 273 2.15 -15.96 7.87
C SER A 273 1.18 -14.85 7.46
N ILE A 274 1.61 -13.58 7.52
CA ILE A 274 0.76 -12.43 7.17
C ILE A 274 0.53 -12.36 5.66
N ILE A 275 1.56 -12.59 4.85
CA ILE A 275 1.43 -12.68 3.39
C ILE A 275 0.52 -13.85 3.03
N GLY A 276 0.74 -15.01 3.62
CA GLY A 276 -0.07 -16.21 3.40
C GLY A 276 -1.54 -15.98 3.72
N LEU A 277 -1.86 -15.33 4.84
CA LEU A 277 -3.22 -14.90 5.17
C LEU A 277 -3.78 -13.96 4.09
N ARG A 278 -3.00 -12.97 3.65
CA ARG A 278 -3.48 -12.01 2.65
C ARG A 278 -3.71 -12.65 1.27
N MET A 279 -2.85 -13.59 0.86
CA MET A 279 -2.92 -14.27 -0.44
C MET A 279 -3.97 -15.37 -0.49
N THR A 280 -4.16 -16.11 0.61
CA THR A 280 -5.01 -17.33 0.59
C THR A 280 -6.43 -17.06 1.03
N THR A 281 -6.62 -16.23 2.05
CA THR A 281 -7.93 -15.99 2.66
C THR A 281 -8.36 -14.53 2.60
N TYR A 282 -7.49 -13.64 2.10
CA TYR A 282 -7.70 -12.19 2.16
C TYR A 282 -7.99 -11.78 3.60
N GLU A 283 -7.32 -12.33 4.59
CA GLU A 283 -7.57 -11.99 5.99
C GLU A 283 -6.62 -10.88 6.46
N LEU A 284 -7.14 -10.03 7.35
CA LEU A 284 -6.37 -9.02 8.07
C LEU A 284 -6.05 -9.57 9.46
N LEU A 285 -4.94 -9.14 10.06
CA LEU A 285 -4.62 -9.50 11.44
C LEU A 285 -5.71 -9.00 12.40
N GLU A 286 -6.32 -9.92 13.15
CA GLU A 286 -7.50 -9.65 13.98
C GLU A 286 -7.25 -8.58 15.06
N TYR A 287 -6.05 -8.55 15.62
CA TYR A 287 -5.67 -7.64 16.70
C TYR A 287 -5.20 -6.26 16.21
N THR A 288 -5.29 -5.99 14.91
CA THR A 288 -5.05 -4.65 14.36
C THR A 288 -6.18 -3.69 14.74
N THR A 289 -5.85 -2.42 14.89
CA THR A 289 -6.80 -1.36 15.17
C THR A 289 -7.44 -0.87 13.88
N LEU A 290 -8.77 -0.77 13.86
CA LEU A 290 -9.55 -0.19 12.76
C LEU A 290 -9.48 1.34 12.81
N ASP A 291 -9.15 1.96 11.68
CA ASP A 291 -9.12 3.42 11.53
C ASP A 291 -10.51 4.03 11.72
N GLU A 292 -10.56 5.22 12.31
CA GLU A 292 -11.80 5.92 12.66
C GLU A 292 -12.75 6.12 11.46
N LYS A 293 -12.20 6.28 10.25
CA LYS A 293 -13.02 6.45 9.04
C LYS A 293 -13.77 5.17 8.66
N TYR A 294 -13.19 4.00 8.95
CA TYR A 294 -13.74 2.68 8.61
C TYR A 294 -14.61 2.07 9.71
N ARG A 295 -14.62 2.68 10.91
CA ARG A 295 -15.56 2.32 11.98
C ARG A 295 -17.00 2.46 11.54
N VAL A 296 -17.92 1.77 12.21
CA VAL A 296 -19.36 1.71 11.83
C VAL A 296 -19.98 3.10 11.64
N ASN A 297 -19.61 4.04 12.50
CA ASN A 297 -20.11 5.41 12.46
C ASN A 297 -19.20 6.38 11.68
N GLY A 298 -18.06 5.88 11.20
CA GLY A 298 -17.10 6.61 10.38
C GLY A 298 -17.66 6.96 8.99
N GLU A 299 -17.01 7.91 8.33
CA GLU A 299 -17.39 8.39 7.00
C GLU A 299 -17.44 7.25 5.98
N ILE A 300 -16.40 6.43 5.92
CA ILE A 300 -16.27 5.31 4.97
C ILE A 300 -17.06 4.10 5.46
N GLY A 301 -17.01 3.80 6.77
CA GLY A 301 -17.71 2.64 7.32
C GLY A 301 -19.22 2.66 7.09
N LYS A 302 -19.85 3.84 7.17
CA LYS A 302 -21.27 4.00 6.84
C LYS A 302 -21.60 3.55 5.41
N GLU A 303 -20.76 3.92 4.45
CA GLU A 303 -20.93 3.55 3.04
C GLU A 303 -20.55 2.09 2.76
N LEU A 304 -19.56 1.57 3.49
CA LEU A 304 -19.08 0.20 3.37
C LEU A 304 -20.14 -0.79 3.87
N TYR A 305 -20.58 -0.64 5.13
CA TYR A 305 -21.48 -1.59 5.78
C TYR A 305 -22.96 -1.42 5.40
N GLN A 306 -23.41 -0.18 5.11
CA GLN A 306 -24.81 0.16 4.79
C GLN A 306 -25.85 -0.54 5.68
N LEU A 307 -25.64 -0.42 6.99
CA LEU A 307 -26.55 -0.99 7.98
C LEU A 307 -27.83 -0.15 8.06
N THR A 308 -28.96 -0.85 8.02
CA THR A 308 -30.29 -0.27 8.21
C THR A 308 -30.67 -0.26 9.69
N LYS A 309 -31.78 0.39 10.03
CA LYS A 309 -32.32 0.32 11.40
C LYS A 309 -32.68 -1.09 11.83
N GLU A 310 -33.12 -1.93 10.88
CA GLU A 310 -33.44 -3.34 11.14
C GLU A 310 -32.17 -4.13 11.46
N ASP A 311 -31.09 -3.88 10.73
CA ASP A 311 -29.78 -4.51 10.98
C ASP A 311 -29.20 -4.11 12.35
N LEU A 312 -29.61 -2.98 12.93
CA LEU A 312 -29.14 -2.48 14.22
C LEU A 312 -30.08 -2.81 15.39
N ALA A 313 -31.26 -3.37 15.12
CA ALA A 313 -32.19 -3.76 16.17
C ALA A 313 -31.66 -4.96 16.97
N ASP A 314 -32.07 -5.05 18.23
CA ASP A 314 -31.93 -6.25 19.03
C ASP A 314 -32.80 -7.37 18.44
N LEU A 315 -32.36 -8.63 18.62
CA LEU A 315 -33.11 -9.82 18.22
C LEU A 315 -34.39 -10.01 19.03
#